data_AF-I4BB09-F1
#
_entry.id   AF-I4BB09-F1
#
_cell.length_a   1.000
_cell.length_b   1.000
_cell.length_c   1.000
_cell.angle_alpha   90.00
_cell.angle_beta   90.00
_cell.angle_gamma   90.00
#
_symmetry.space_group_name_H-M   'P 1'
#
loop_
_entity.id
_entity.type
_entity.pdbx_description
1 polymer ?
#
loop_
_entity_poly.entity_id
_entity_poly.type
_entity_poly.pdbx_seq_one_letter_code
_entity_poly.pdbx_strand_id
1 'polypeptide(L)'
;MAQAHQLIDVRKNGAFIFNDILLIDYRQQNLVQLLQEIATQRTHLEHMMKRYLREDERMLGQEKANVANALHMIIRNLAALYLRVYDPEFAAAFGDGLEVSEGKDGFLVKGKMDVEEVNIHFSVSKWATDYLDKSVHELIDAFQEAARDRKITLEEKVLLINKIRTILLQCIQSFYLIRTGAVFR
;
A
#
# COMPACT_ATOMS: atom_id res chain seq x y z
N MET A 1 3.72 17.71 -24.00
CA MET A 1 3.84 16.25 -24.21
C MET A 1 3.31 15.57 -22.96
N ALA A 2 2.27 14.76 -23.11
CA ALA A 2 1.47 14.23 -22.00
C ALA A 2 2.13 12.98 -21.39
N GLN A 3 2.82 13.13 -20.27
CA GLN A 3 3.28 12.02 -19.43
C GLN A 3 3.01 12.37 -17.96
N ALA A 4 1.79 12.15 -17.48
CA ALA A 4 1.46 12.14 -16.03
C ALA A 4 -0.06 11.95 -15.78
N HIS A 5 -0.69 10.82 -16.14
CA HIS A 5 -2.10 10.63 -15.72
C HIS A 5 -2.48 9.23 -15.21
N GLN A 6 -1.66 8.19 -15.41
CA GLN A 6 -1.97 6.85 -14.91
C GLN A 6 -0.92 6.41 -13.88
N LEU A 7 -1.21 6.71 -12.60
CA LEU A 7 -0.53 6.09 -11.45
C LEU A 7 -1.01 4.64 -11.25
N ILE A 8 -2.24 4.34 -11.67
CA ILE A 8 -2.81 3.00 -11.63
C ILE A 8 -3.64 2.76 -12.89
N ASP A 9 -3.31 1.68 -13.59
CA ASP A 9 -4.09 1.13 -14.69
C ASP A 9 -4.77 -0.15 -14.20
N VAL A 10 -6.10 -0.22 -14.30
CA VAL A 10 -6.89 -1.35 -13.81
C VAL A 10 -7.77 -1.88 -14.94
N ARG A 11 -7.61 -3.17 -15.23
CA ARG A 11 -8.37 -3.90 -16.24
C ARG A 11 -9.71 -4.38 -15.67
N LYS A 12 -10.66 -4.70 -16.57
CA LYS A 12 -12.00 -5.19 -16.20
C LYS A 12 -12.01 -6.44 -15.31
N ASN A 13 -10.99 -7.28 -15.43
CA ASN A 13 -10.86 -8.51 -14.64
C ASN A 13 -10.16 -8.29 -13.28
N GLY A 14 -9.99 -7.03 -12.85
CA GLY A 14 -9.31 -6.66 -11.62
C GLY A 14 -7.78 -6.65 -11.69
N ALA A 15 -7.18 -7.08 -12.81
CA ALA A 15 -5.73 -7.00 -12.97
C ALA A 15 -5.28 -5.54 -13.04
N PHE A 16 -4.22 -5.18 -12.32
CA PHE A 16 -3.74 -3.80 -12.28
C PHE A 16 -2.23 -3.69 -12.44
N ILE A 17 -1.81 -2.50 -12.86
CA ILE A 17 -0.44 -2.02 -12.80
C ILE A 17 -0.46 -0.66 -12.11
N PHE A 18 0.16 -0.57 -10.94
CA PHE A 18 0.44 0.69 -10.27
C PHE A 18 1.87 1.11 -10.59
N ASN A 19 2.06 2.33 -11.06
CA ASN A 19 3.35 2.90 -11.42
C ASN A 19 3.55 4.21 -10.65
N ASP A 20 4.64 4.30 -9.91
CA ASP A 20 5.03 5.54 -9.21
C ASP A 20 6.36 6.04 -9.75
N ILE A 21 6.30 7.17 -10.43
CA ILE A 21 7.44 7.84 -11.04
C ILE A 21 7.89 8.92 -10.04
N LEU A 22 8.72 8.55 -9.06
CA LEU A 22 9.37 9.51 -8.19
C LEU A 22 10.69 8.92 -7.67
N LEU A 23 11.75 9.71 -7.89
CA LEU A 23 13.17 9.53 -7.55
C LEU A 23 13.47 9.43 -6.04
N ILE A 24 12.56 8.90 -5.21
CA ILE A 24 12.97 8.52 -3.86
C ILE A 24 13.82 7.27 -4.02
N ASP A 25 15.12 7.42 -3.80
CA ASP A 25 16.06 6.30 -3.78
C ASP A 25 15.77 5.46 -2.54
N TYR A 26 14.75 4.63 -2.63
CA TYR A 26 14.30 3.72 -1.58
C TYR A 26 15.44 2.79 -1.12
N ARG A 27 16.48 2.62 -1.95
CA ARG A 27 17.69 1.87 -1.62
C ARG A 27 18.51 2.56 -0.52
N GLN A 28 18.37 3.87 -0.35
CA GLN A 28 19.02 4.64 0.72
C GLN A 28 18.21 4.63 2.03
N GLN A 29 16.94 4.24 1.99
CA GLN A 29 16.08 4.17 3.16
C GLN A 29 16.26 2.83 3.88
N ASN A 30 16.38 2.89 5.21
CA ASN A 30 16.40 1.68 6.03
C ASN A 30 14.97 1.24 6.40
N LEU A 31 14.83 -0.02 6.85
CA LEU A 31 13.53 -0.61 7.20
C LEU A 31 12.80 0.19 8.28
N VAL A 32 13.53 0.72 9.26
CA VAL A 32 12.96 1.51 10.38
C VAL A 32 12.35 2.81 9.86
N GLN A 33 13.05 3.52 8.99
CA GLN A 33 12.55 4.76 8.37
C GLN A 33 11.29 4.52 7.56
N LEU A 34 11.27 3.44 6.77
CA LEU A 34 10.11 3.06 5.97
C LEU A 34 8.89 2.73 6.86
N LEU A 35 9.09 2.01 7.96
CA LEU A 35 8.04 1.69 8.93
C LEU A 35 7.52 2.92 9.66
N GLN A 36 8.42 3.83 10.05
CA GLN A 36 8.05 5.10 10.68
C GLN A 36 7.22 5.98 9.75
N GLU A 37 7.56 6.03 8.46
CA GLU A 37 6.80 6.77 7.47
C GLU A 37 5.40 6.17 7.30
N ILE A 38 5.27 4.83 7.21
CA ILE A 38 3.97 4.15 7.15
C ILE A 38 3.12 4.48 8.39
N ALA A 39 3.69 4.41 9.59
CA ALA A 39 2.99 4.73 10.84
C ALA A 39 2.53 6.20 10.88
N THR A 40 3.38 7.11 10.41
CA THR A 40 3.09 8.55 10.34
C THR A 40 1.93 8.81 9.39
N GLN A 41 1.98 8.26 8.17
CA GLN A 41 0.93 8.44 7.18
C GLN A 41 -0.38 7.78 7.59
N ARG A 42 -0.33 6.63 8.27
CA ARG A 42 -1.53 6.01 8.84
C ARG A 42 -2.18 6.91 9.89
N THR A 43 -1.39 7.47 10.80
CA THR A 43 -1.89 8.40 11.85
C THR A 43 -2.50 9.64 11.21
N HIS A 44 -1.87 10.17 10.15
CA HIS A 44 -2.41 11.29 9.39
C HIS A 44 -3.77 10.95 8.75
N LEU A 45 -3.86 9.77 8.11
CA LEU A 45 -5.09 9.27 7.52
C LEU A 45 -6.21 9.13 8.56
N GLU A 46 -5.91 8.56 9.73
CA GLU A 46 -6.87 8.42 10.84
C GLU A 46 -7.41 9.79 11.30
N HIS A 47 -6.54 10.79 11.47
CA HIS A 47 -6.95 12.14 11.83
C HIS A 47 -7.84 12.80 10.77
N MET A 48 -7.50 12.63 9.48
CA MET A 48 -8.35 13.10 8.39
C MET A 48 -9.74 12.43 8.44
N MET A 49 -9.80 11.11 8.64
CA MET A 49 -11.08 10.39 8.70
C MET A 49 -11.95 10.84 9.87
N LYS A 50 -11.37 11.01 11.06
CA LYS A 50 -12.09 11.54 12.23
C LYS A 50 -12.65 12.94 11.99
N ARG A 51 -11.94 13.76 11.22
CA ARG A 51 -12.39 15.11 10.87
C ARG A 51 -13.56 15.05 9.89
N TYR A 52 -13.41 14.36 8.77
CA TYR A 52 -14.44 14.30 7.72
C TYR A 52 -15.73 13.65 8.20
N LEU A 53 -15.65 12.61 9.05
CA LEU A 53 -16.84 12.01 9.66
C LEU A 53 -17.61 12.95 10.60
N ARG A 54 -16.91 13.87 11.29
CA ARG A 54 -17.58 14.85 12.17
C ARG A 54 -18.28 15.94 11.39
N GLU A 55 -17.80 16.23 10.19
CA GLU A 55 -18.33 17.27 9.32
C GLU A 55 -19.55 16.76 8.51
N ASP A 56 -19.91 15.47 8.61
CA ASP A 56 -21.07 14.79 7.95
C ASP A 56 -21.15 15.00 6.42
N GLU A 57 -20.09 15.54 5.83
CA GLU A 57 -19.97 15.79 4.41
C GLU A 57 -19.37 14.57 3.72
N ARG A 58 -19.93 14.23 2.55
CA ARG A 58 -19.26 13.34 1.61
C ARG A 58 -17.88 13.92 1.32
N MET A 59 -16.83 13.09 1.40
CA MET A 59 -15.48 13.51 1.00
C MET A 59 -15.46 14.02 -0.44
N LEU A 60 -15.17 15.30 -0.62
CA LEU A 60 -15.18 15.95 -1.94
C LEU A 60 -13.90 16.76 -2.16
N GLY A 61 -13.59 17.01 -3.44
CA GLY A 61 -12.50 17.89 -3.86
C GLY A 61 -11.17 17.62 -3.14
N GLN A 62 -10.74 18.59 -2.33
CA GLN A 62 -9.44 18.58 -1.66
C GLN A 62 -9.28 17.45 -0.63
N GLU A 63 -10.35 17.07 0.06
CA GLU A 63 -10.31 16.03 1.10
C GLU A 63 -9.99 14.67 0.48
N LYS A 64 -10.70 14.37 -0.60
CA LYS A 64 -10.47 13.20 -1.44
C LYS A 64 -9.02 13.15 -1.95
N ALA A 65 -8.47 14.29 -2.35
CA ALA A 65 -7.08 14.39 -2.79
C ALA A 65 -6.09 14.14 -1.64
N ASN A 66 -6.34 14.71 -0.45
CA ASN A 66 -5.47 14.51 0.72
C ASN A 66 -5.43 13.03 1.13
N VAL A 67 -6.58 12.36 1.15
CA VAL A 67 -6.68 10.92 1.45
C VAL A 67 -5.94 10.09 0.41
N ALA A 68 -6.15 10.38 -0.88
CA ALA A 68 -5.44 9.69 -1.96
C ALA A 68 -3.91 9.88 -1.84
N ASN A 69 -3.44 11.06 -1.45
CA ASN A 69 -2.02 11.33 -1.26
C ASN A 69 -1.44 10.55 -0.08
N ALA A 70 -2.13 10.49 1.07
CA ALA A 70 -1.69 9.69 2.21
C ALA A 70 -1.62 8.19 1.85
N LEU A 71 -2.64 7.67 1.18
CA LEU A 71 -2.64 6.29 0.67
C LEU A 71 -1.49 6.04 -0.30
N HIS A 72 -1.23 6.97 -1.22
CA HIS A 72 -0.11 6.88 -2.14
C HIS A 72 1.23 6.80 -1.40
N MET A 73 1.45 7.63 -0.37
CA MET A 73 2.67 7.55 0.44
C MET A 73 2.79 6.21 1.17
N ILE A 74 1.69 5.67 1.71
CA ILE A 74 1.69 4.35 2.35
C ILE A 74 2.06 3.24 1.33
N ILE A 75 1.43 3.24 0.16
CA ILE A 75 1.69 2.29 -0.95
C ILE A 75 3.18 2.32 -1.31
N ARG A 76 3.74 3.52 -1.45
CA ARG A 76 5.15 3.72 -1.79
C ARG A 76 6.09 3.08 -0.76
N ASN A 77 5.87 3.38 0.52
CA ASN A 77 6.74 2.86 1.57
C ASN A 77 6.58 1.34 1.74
N LEU A 78 5.37 0.80 1.52
CA LEU A 78 5.14 -0.65 1.50
C LEU A 78 5.84 -1.33 0.31
N ALA A 79 5.82 -0.74 -0.87
CA ALA A 79 6.54 -1.26 -2.04
C ALA A 79 8.06 -1.24 -1.80
N ALA A 80 8.59 -0.18 -1.20
CA ALA A 80 9.99 -0.11 -0.79
C ALA A 80 10.34 -1.17 0.26
N LEU A 81 9.50 -1.35 1.29
CA LEU A 81 9.67 -2.43 2.27
C LEU A 81 9.67 -3.81 1.62
N TYR A 82 8.76 -4.04 0.67
CA TYR A 82 8.72 -5.29 -0.10
C TYR A 82 10.09 -5.54 -0.74
N LEU A 83 10.60 -4.59 -1.53
CA LEU A 83 11.88 -4.74 -2.24
C LEU A 83 13.07 -4.91 -1.30
N ARG A 84 13.03 -4.32 -0.10
CA ARG A 84 14.09 -4.45 0.91
C ARG A 84 14.09 -5.80 1.63
N VAL A 85 12.93 -6.44 1.77
CA VAL A 85 12.78 -7.76 2.42
C VAL A 85 12.91 -8.90 1.40
N TYR A 86 12.42 -8.68 0.18
CA TYR A 86 12.41 -9.65 -0.90
C TYR A 86 13.83 -10.12 -1.23
N ASP A 87 13.96 -11.43 -1.42
CA ASP A 87 15.23 -12.07 -1.70
C ASP A 87 15.14 -12.85 -3.01
N PRO A 88 15.72 -12.34 -4.11
CA PRO A 88 15.59 -12.99 -5.42
C PRO A 88 16.07 -14.44 -5.45
N GLU A 89 17.04 -14.81 -4.59
CA GLU A 89 17.53 -16.19 -4.49
C GLU A 89 16.46 -17.17 -4.02
N PHE A 90 15.46 -16.67 -3.26
CA PHE A 90 14.37 -17.46 -2.71
C PHE A 90 13.02 -17.05 -3.30
N ALA A 91 12.99 -16.53 -4.53
CA ALA A 91 11.79 -16.05 -5.21
C ALA A 91 10.59 -17.00 -5.10
N ALA A 92 10.83 -18.31 -5.25
CA ALA A 92 9.81 -19.37 -5.18
C ALA A 92 9.11 -19.48 -3.81
N ALA A 93 9.75 -19.02 -2.73
CA ALA A 93 9.19 -19.09 -1.37
C ALA A 93 8.12 -18.01 -1.10
N PHE A 94 8.08 -16.93 -1.91
CA PHE A 94 7.18 -15.80 -1.67
C PHE A 94 5.80 -15.94 -2.31
N GLY A 95 5.58 -16.97 -3.15
CA GLY A 95 4.30 -17.28 -3.79
C GLY A 95 3.83 -16.26 -4.84
N ASP A 96 2.75 -16.58 -5.54
CA ASP A 96 2.20 -15.75 -6.63
C ASP A 96 1.06 -14.84 -6.15
N GLY A 97 0.89 -13.65 -6.75
CA GLY A 97 -0.34 -12.85 -6.57
C GLY A 97 -0.17 -11.33 -6.58
N LEU A 98 0.88 -10.80 -5.95
CA LEU A 98 1.26 -9.38 -6.04
C LEU A 98 2.78 -9.30 -6.23
N GLU A 99 3.18 -8.68 -7.33
CA GLU A 99 4.57 -8.49 -7.73
C GLU A 99 4.93 -7.02 -7.52
N VAL A 100 6.06 -6.78 -6.85
CA VAL A 100 6.68 -5.45 -6.79
C VAL A 100 8.03 -5.56 -7.48
N SER A 101 8.29 -4.67 -8.43
CA SER A 101 9.56 -4.62 -9.15
C SER A 101 10.05 -3.19 -9.29
N GLU A 102 11.34 -3.02 -9.55
CA GLU A 102 11.86 -1.74 -10.01
C GLU A 102 11.31 -1.44 -11.41
N GLY A 103 10.85 -0.21 -11.61
CA GLY A 103 10.55 0.37 -12.91
C GLY A 103 11.69 1.26 -13.38
N LYS A 104 11.55 1.86 -14.57
CA LYS A 104 12.57 2.76 -15.13
C LYS A 104 12.86 3.99 -14.23
N ASP A 105 11.81 4.52 -13.59
CA ASP A 105 11.84 5.79 -12.85
C ASP A 105 11.25 5.68 -11.42
N GLY A 106 11.12 4.45 -10.89
CA GLY A 106 10.52 4.18 -9.58
C GLY A 106 10.17 2.71 -9.38
N PHE A 107 8.98 2.40 -8.87
CA PHE A 107 8.51 1.02 -8.69
C PHE A 107 7.22 0.73 -9.45
N LEU A 108 7.08 -0.53 -9.83
CA LEU A 108 5.89 -1.09 -10.45
C LEU A 108 5.28 -2.11 -9.49
N VAL A 109 3.99 -1.98 -9.20
CA VAL A 109 3.22 -3.00 -8.49
C VAL A 109 2.21 -3.61 -9.44
N LYS A 110 2.27 -4.91 -9.64
CA LYS A 110 1.31 -5.67 -10.44
C LYS A 110 0.55 -6.62 -9.54
N GLY A 111 -0.73 -6.75 -9.77
CA GLY A 111 -1.53 -7.70 -9.02
C GLY A 111 -2.94 -7.80 -9.57
N LYS A 112 -3.81 -8.41 -8.78
CA LYS A 112 -5.23 -8.53 -9.07
C LYS A 112 -6.03 -8.09 -7.85
N MET A 113 -6.90 -7.11 -8.03
CA MET A 113 -7.87 -6.71 -7.01
C MET A 113 -8.96 -7.77 -6.88
N ASP A 114 -9.52 -7.89 -5.68
CA ASP A 114 -10.79 -8.57 -5.50
C ASP A 114 -11.90 -7.71 -6.10
N VAL A 115 -12.58 -8.27 -7.11
CA VAL A 115 -13.65 -7.60 -7.85
C VAL A 115 -14.90 -7.46 -6.99
N GLU A 116 -15.16 -8.41 -6.08
CA GLU A 116 -16.32 -8.36 -5.19
C GLU A 116 -16.16 -7.24 -4.15
N GLU A 117 -14.96 -7.09 -3.58
CA GLU A 117 -14.64 -6.02 -2.62
C GLU A 117 -14.65 -4.63 -3.24
N VAL A 118 -14.28 -4.50 -4.52
CA VAL A 118 -14.30 -3.20 -5.23
C VAL A 118 -15.73 -2.82 -5.64
N ASN A 119 -16.65 -3.78 -5.70
CA ASN A 119 -18.02 -3.55 -6.14
C ASN A 119 -19.01 -3.19 -5.01
N ILE A 120 -18.58 -3.25 -3.75
CA ILE A 120 -19.38 -2.84 -2.58
C ILE A 120 -19.19 -1.35 -2.24
N HIS A 121 -20.13 -0.77 -1.48
CA HIS A 121 -19.97 0.59 -0.94
C HIS A 121 -18.78 0.64 0.03
N PHE A 122 -17.63 1.05 -0.47
CA PHE A 122 -16.41 1.21 0.31
C PHE A 122 -16.49 2.41 1.26
N SER A 123 -16.36 2.15 2.56
CA SER A 123 -16.15 3.21 3.57
C SER A 123 -14.68 3.26 3.94
N VAL A 124 -13.99 4.29 3.45
CA VAL A 124 -12.57 4.49 3.74
C VAL A 124 -12.28 4.63 5.23
N SER A 125 -13.19 5.21 6.00
CA SER A 125 -13.02 5.31 7.45
C SER A 125 -13.13 3.95 8.12
N LYS A 126 -14.13 3.13 7.78
CA LYS A 126 -14.25 1.77 8.34
C LYS A 126 -13.04 0.93 7.96
N TRP A 127 -12.64 0.96 6.68
CA TRP A 127 -11.45 0.27 6.23
C TRP A 127 -10.18 0.74 6.96
N ALA A 128 -9.99 2.05 7.14
CA ALA A 128 -8.81 2.58 7.81
C ALA A 128 -8.75 2.14 9.29
N THR A 129 -9.88 2.16 9.99
CA THR A 129 -9.96 1.79 11.42
C THR A 129 -9.98 0.28 11.64
N ASP A 130 -10.79 -0.46 10.88
CA ASP A 130 -11.03 -1.89 11.12
C ASP A 130 -9.91 -2.77 10.54
N TYR A 131 -9.25 -2.30 9.48
CA TYR A 131 -8.23 -3.07 8.76
C TYR A 131 -6.84 -2.42 8.82
N LEU A 132 -6.69 -1.19 8.31
CA LEU A 132 -5.36 -0.61 8.09
C LEU A 132 -4.61 -0.41 9.41
N ASP A 133 -5.28 0.14 10.43
CA ASP A 133 -4.71 0.37 11.74
C ASP A 133 -4.11 -0.90 12.36
N LYS A 134 -4.92 -1.94 12.46
CA LYS A 134 -4.51 -3.25 12.97
C LYS A 134 -3.37 -3.85 12.15
N SER A 135 -3.50 -3.84 10.82
CA SER A 135 -2.52 -4.47 9.93
C SER A 135 -1.15 -3.79 9.98
N VAL A 136 -1.13 -2.45 10.11
CA VAL A 136 0.13 -1.69 10.26
C VAL A 136 0.80 -1.98 11.59
N HIS A 137 0.03 -2.05 12.70
CA HIS A 137 0.59 -2.45 14.00
C HIS A 137 1.19 -3.86 13.93
N GLU A 138 0.43 -4.83 13.42
CA GLU A 138 0.93 -6.21 13.28
C GLU A 138 2.17 -6.32 12.38
N LEU A 139 2.28 -5.47 11.35
CA LEU A 139 3.47 -5.42 10.52
C LEU A 139 4.68 -4.89 11.30
N ILE A 140 4.51 -3.81 12.06
CA ILE A 140 5.58 -3.23 12.89
C ILE A 140 6.04 -4.25 13.93
N ASP A 141 5.11 -4.90 14.64
CA ASP A 141 5.42 -5.93 15.64
C ASP A 141 6.18 -7.10 15.02
N ALA A 142 5.77 -7.55 13.83
CA ALA A 142 6.47 -8.62 13.10
C ALA A 142 7.91 -8.22 12.72
N PHE A 143 8.12 -6.96 12.31
CA PHE A 143 9.47 -6.46 12.04
C PHE A 143 10.32 -6.35 13.31
N GLN A 144 9.74 -5.91 14.42
CA GLN A 144 10.45 -5.83 15.70
C GLN A 144 10.89 -7.22 16.17
N GLU A 145 10.02 -8.22 16.05
CA GLU A 145 10.36 -9.60 16.42
C GLU A 145 11.44 -10.18 15.50
N ALA A 146 11.31 -10.00 14.19
CA ALA A 146 12.29 -10.47 13.21
C ALA A 146 13.67 -9.77 13.36
N ALA A 147 13.68 -8.53 13.84
CA ALA A 147 14.89 -7.72 14.02
C ALA A 147 15.57 -7.90 15.39
N ARG A 148 15.14 -8.86 16.24
CA ARG A 148 15.78 -9.17 17.53
C ARG A 148 17.20 -9.74 17.34
N ASP A 149 18.18 -8.83 17.23
CA ASP A 149 19.64 -9.04 17.27
C ASP A 149 20.21 -10.19 16.41
N ARG A 150 19.45 -10.61 15.39
CA ARG A 150 19.81 -11.69 14.47
C ARG A 150 19.49 -11.31 13.04
N LYS A 151 20.12 -12.00 12.10
CA LYS A 151 19.77 -11.90 10.68
C LYS A 151 18.35 -12.45 10.49
N ILE A 152 17.47 -11.68 9.85
CA ILE A 152 16.12 -12.10 9.48
C ILE A 152 16.21 -13.39 8.65
N THR A 153 15.54 -14.43 9.12
CA THR A 153 15.47 -15.76 8.50
C THR A 153 14.58 -15.75 7.25
N LEU A 154 14.67 -16.79 6.42
CA LEU A 154 13.80 -16.92 5.24
C LEU A 154 12.31 -17.01 5.63
N GLU A 155 11.99 -17.74 6.69
CA GLU A 155 10.62 -17.88 7.19
C GLU A 155 10.03 -16.53 7.63
N GLU A 156 10.81 -15.73 8.36
CA GLU A 156 10.43 -14.37 8.73
C GLU A 156 10.28 -13.46 7.51
N LYS A 157 11.17 -13.56 6.51
CA LYS A 157 11.02 -12.81 5.25
C LYS A 157 9.73 -13.17 4.53
N VAL A 158 9.37 -14.45 4.45
CA VAL A 158 8.12 -14.91 3.82
C VAL A 158 6.90 -14.36 4.57
N LEU A 159 6.90 -14.42 5.91
CA LEU A 159 5.84 -13.84 6.73
C LEU A 159 5.70 -12.32 6.50
N LEU A 160 6.81 -11.60 6.55
CA LEU A 160 6.84 -10.14 6.35
C LEU A 160 6.35 -9.77 4.94
N ILE A 161 6.81 -10.47 3.90
CA ILE A 161 6.36 -10.25 2.52
C ILE A 161 4.86 -10.49 2.39
N ASN A 162 4.32 -11.56 2.99
CA ASN A 162 2.89 -11.82 2.95
C ASN A 162 2.05 -10.73 3.64
N LYS A 163 2.52 -10.21 4.78
CA LYS A 163 1.89 -9.07 5.45
C LYS A 163 1.97 -7.81 4.59
N ILE A 164 3.15 -7.47 4.06
CA ILE A 164 3.35 -6.31 3.20
C ILE A 164 2.44 -6.38 1.97
N ARG A 165 2.39 -7.54 1.27
CA ARG A 165 1.54 -7.75 0.08
C ARG A 165 0.07 -7.53 0.37
N THR A 166 -0.41 -8.09 1.48
CA THR A 166 -1.82 -7.99 1.89
C THR A 166 -2.21 -6.54 2.18
N ILE A 167 -1.37 -5.81 2.92
CA ILE A 167 -1.59 -4.39 3.20
C ILE A 167 -1.48 -3.56 1.91
N LEU A 168 -0.47 -3.82 1.08
CA LEU A 168 -0.23 -3.10 -0.16
C LEU A 168 -1.40 -3.25 -1.14
N LEU A 169 -1.93 -4.46 -1.31
CA LEU A 169 -3.09 -4.72 -2.16
C LEU A 169 -4.32 -3.93 -1.70
N GLN A 170 -4.62 -3.99 -0.40
CA GLN A 170 -5.76 -3.29 0.20
C GLN A 170 -5.62 -1.76 0.13
N CYS A 171 -4.40 -1.24 0.31
CA CYS A 171 -4.11 0.18 0.10
C CYS A 171 -4.29 0.60 -1.36
N ILE A 172 -3.85 -0.23 -2.33
CA ILE A 172 -4.01 0.04 -3.76
C ILE A 172 -5.49 -0.01 -4.18
N GLN A 173 -6.26 -0.98 -3.69
CA GLN A 173 -7.73 -1.04 -3.88
C GLN A 173 -8.41 0.21 -3.32
N SER A 174 -8.08 0.59 -2.08
CA SER A 174 -8.61 1.79 -1.44
C SER A 174 -8.24 3.05 -2.20
N PHE A 175 -6.99 3.16 -2.67
CA PHE A 175 -6.54 4.28 -3.50
C PHE A 175 -7.30 4.35 -4.82
N TYR A 176 -7.55 3.22 -5.47
CA TYR A 176 -8.35 3.15 -6.69
C TYR A 176 -9.80 3.61 -6.47
N LEU A 177 -10.45 3.05 -5.44
CA LEU A 177 -11.83 3.37 -5.06
C LEU A 177 -11.99 4.84 -4.69
N ILE A 178 -11.06 5.37 -3.90
CA ILE A 178 -11.01 6.81 -3.60
C ILE A 178 -10.84 7.56 -4.92
N ARG A 179 -9.77 7.36 -5.69
CA ARG A 179 -9.46 8.19 -6.86
C ARG A 179 -10.58 8.19 -7.90
N THR A 180 -11.09 7.02 -8.26
CA THR A 180 -12.00 6.84 -9.39
C THR A 180 -13.48 6.89 -9.01
N GLY A 181 -13.83 6.53 -7.76
CA GLY A 181 -15.22 6.26 -7.39
C GLY A 181 -15.87 5.14 -8.21
N ALA A 182 -15.05 4.33 -8.91
CA ALA A 182 -15.52 3.37 -9.90
C ALA A 182 -15.63 1.95 -9.32
N VAL A 183 -16.67 1.27 -9.78
CA VAL A 183 -16.99 -0.16 -9.62
C VAL A 183 -16.58 -0.84 -10.92
N PHE A 184 -16.07 -2.07 -10.89
CA PHE A 184 -15.78 -2.83 -12.11
C PHE A 184 -17.08 -3.04 -12.89
N ARG A 185 -17.19 -2.49 -14.12
CA ARG A 185 -18.32 -2.69 -15.03
C ARG A 185 -17.93 -3.47 -16.27
#